data_AF-A0A496BJG1-F1
#
_entry.id   AF-A0A496BJG1-F1
#
_cell.length_a   1.000
_cell.length_b   1.000
_cell.length_c   1.000
_cell.angle_alpha   90.00
_cell.angle_beta   90.00
_cell.angle_gamma   90.00
#
_symmetry.space_group_name_H-M   'P 1'
#
loop_
_entity.id
_entity.type
_entity.pdbx_description
1 polymer ?
#
loop_
_entity_poly.entity_id
_entity_poly.type
_entity_poly.pdbx_seq_one_letter_code
_entity_poly.pdbx_strand_id
1 'polypeptide(L)'
;MWGAFDVVQSCLGILPGLLKTLNFNTDRLELLANANFATATELANFLVSEQGLPFRKCHEIVGNIVGGLAKQRETFGAWKETQELLHSEGIDLSIPQLQRILNPKRSLHNNQSSGGTSPTEVKRMAGEFEAKLDEIDNQIHSRQEQINAAYQKTLRITEQVLDGKTIAAVRF
;
A
#
# COMPACT_ATOMS: atom_id res chain seq x y z
N MET A 1 20.28 21.02 -8.81
CA MET A 1 18.83 21.25 -8.62
C MET A 1 18.06 20.99 -9.91
N TRP A 2 18.32 21.72 -11.01
CA TRP A 2 17.65 21.52 -12.31
C TRP A 2 17.73 20.09 -12.86
N GLY A 3 18.92 19.48 -12.88
CA GLY A 3 19.05 18.09 -13.32
C GLY A 3 18.23 17.06 -12.50
N ALA A 4 17.86 17.36 -11.26
CA ALA A 4 16.98 16.48 -10.50
C ALA A 4 15.53 16.55 -11.01
N PHE A 5 15.07 17.72 -11.44
CA PHE A 5 13.76 17.88 -12.07
C PHE A 5 13.70 17.15 -13.41
N ASP A 6 14.74 17.26 -14.23
CA ASP A 6 14.82 16.58 -15.54
C ASP A 6 14.72 15.05 -15.40
N VAL A 7 15.42 14.49 -14.41
CA VAL A 7 15.37 13.05 -14.10
C VAL A 7 13.97 12.64 -13.64
N VAL A 8 13.38 13.37 -12.69
CA VAL A 8 12.03 13.06 -12.19
C VAL A 8 11.00 13.13 -13.30
N GLN A 9 11.05 14.16 -14.14
CA GLN A 9 10.14 14.32 -15.28
C GLN A 9 10.27 13.14 -16.26
N SER A 10 11.51 12.71 -16.54
CA SER A 10 11.77 11.55 -17.40
C SER A 10 11.20 10.26 -16.80
N CYS A 11 11.40 10.02 -15.50
CA CYS A 11 10.84 8.86 -14.80
C CYS A 11 9.29 8.87 -14.83
N LEU A 12 8.68 10.03 -14.58
CA LEU A 12 7.22 10.19 -14.60
C LEU A 12 6.63 10.04 -16.00
N GLY A 13 7.40 10.30 -17.07
CA GLY A 13 6.97 10.01 -18.44
C GLY A 13 6.89 8.52 -18.76
N ILE A 14 7.74 7.70 -18.13
CA ILE A 14 7.85 6.25 -18.41
C ILE A 14 6.92 5.43 -17.52
N LEU A 15 6.82 5.78 -16.23
CA LEU A 15 6.09 5.01 -15.22
C LEU A 15 4.63 4.68 -15.60
N PRO A 16 3.82 5.61 -16.14
CA PRO A 16 2.44 5.30 -16.54
C PRO A 16 2.35 4.21 -17.62
N GLY A 17 3.27 4.23 -18.59
CA GLY A 17 3.35 3.20 -19.63
C GLY A 17 3.76 1.85 -19.06
N LEU A 18 4.76 1.84 -18.17
CA LEU A 18 5.17 0.64 -17.45
C LEU A 18 4.01 0.05 -16.65
N LEU A 19 3.35 0.85 -15.81
CA LEU A 19 2.24 0.40 -14.96
C LEU A 19 1.06 -0.14 -15.78
N LYS A 20 0.71 0.51 -16.91
CA LYS A 20 -0.35 0.05 -17.82
C LYS A 20 -0.07 -1.29 -18.49
N THR A 21 1.20 -1.69 -18.60
CA THR A 21 1.63 -2.93 -19.26
C THR A 21 2.04 -4.03 -18.28
N LEU A 22 1.98 -3.76 -16.97
CA LEU A 22 2.26 -4.77 -15.96
C LEU A 22 1.24 -5.91 -16.03
N ASN A 23 1.75 -7.14 -16.02
CA ASN A 23 0.94 -8.35 -15.94
C ASN A 23 1.25 -9.06 -14.62
N PHE A 24 0.22 -9.36 -13.84
CA PHE A 24 0.36 -10.08 -12.58
C PHE A 24 0.11 -11.58 -12.80
N ASN A 25 1.07 -12.41 -12.41
CA ASN A 25 0.86 -13.86 -12.33
C ASN A 25 0.15 -14.18 -11.01
N THR A 26 -1.18 -14.07 -11.00
CA THR A 26 -2.03 -14.23 -9.82
C THR A 26 -1.90 -15.61 -9.19
N ASP A 27 -1.73 -16.65 -10.01
CA ASP A 27 -1.59 -18.02 -9.53
C ASP A 27 -0.28 -18.20 -8.75
N ARG A 28 0.82 -17.64 -9.28
CA ARG A 28 2.11 -17.62 -8.57
C ARG A 28 2.03 -16.79 -7.28
N LEU A 29 1.32 -15.66 -7.29
CA LEU A 29 1.13 -14.85 -6.09
C LEU A 29 0.35 -15.59 -5.01
N GLU A 30 -0.74 -16.27 -5.38
CA GLU A 30 -1.53 -17.08 -4.45
C GLU A 30 -0.73 -18.27 -3.90
N LEU A 31 0.04 -18.95 -4.76
CA LEU A 31 0.93 -20.03 -4.33
C LEU A 31 1.94 -19.52 -3.30
N LEU A 32 2.63 -18.41 -3.58
CA LEU A 32 3.65 -17.86 -2.70
C LEU A 32 3.09 -17.35 -1.38
N ALA A 33 1.86 -16.82 -1.37
CA ALA A 33 1.17 -16.42 -0.15
C ALA A 33 0.89 -17.61 0.79
N ASN A 34 0.75 -18.83 0.25
CA ASN A 34 0.57 -20.05 1.03
C ASN A 34 1.90 -20.82 1.28
N ALA A 35 2.93 -20.56 0.47
CA ALA A 35 4.22 -21.25 0.53
C ALA A 35 5.20 -20.62 1.54
N ASN A 36 4.69 -19.81 2.46
CA ASN A 36 5.48 -19.19 3.51
C ASN A 36 4.65 -19.10 4.81
N PHE A 37 5.19 -18.43 5.82
CA PHE A 37 4.53 -18.24 7.11
C PHE A 37 3.86 -16.87 7.25
N ALA A 38 3.40 -16.25 6.14
CA ALA A 38 2.81 -14.91 6.15
C ALA A 38 1.59 -14.79 7.08
N THR A 39 0.84 -15.87 7.29
CA THR A 39 -0.32 -15.92 8.19
C THR A 39 0.03 -16.30 9.63
N ALA A 40 1.31 -16.41 10.01
CA ALA A 40 1.72 -16.72 11.38
C ALA A 40 1.15 -15.71 12.39
N THR A 41 1.13 -14.43 12.04
CA THR A 41 0.56 -13.38 12.90
C THR A 41 -0.93 -13.59 13.15
N GLU A 42 -1.68 -14.12 12.18
CA GLU A 42 -3.10 -14.44 12.36
C GLU A 42 -3.30 -15.54 13.39
N LEU A 43 -2.45 -16.56 13.36
CA LEU A 43 -2.48 -17.61 14.37
C LEU A 43 -2.17 -17.03 15.76
N ALA A 44 -1.17 -16.16 15.88
CA ALA A 44 -0.86 -15.51 17.15
C ALA A 44 -2.03 -14.65 17.66
N ASN A 45 -2.63 -13.84 16.78
CA ASN A 45 -3.80 -13.01 17.10
C ASN A 45 -4.99 -13.86 17.56
N PHE A 46 -5.26 -14.96 16.86
CA PHE A 46 -6.31 -15.91 17.22
C PHE A 46 -6.08 -16.52 18.60
N LEU A 47 -4.84 -16.89 18.94
CA LEU A 47 -4.53 -17.40 20.27
C LEU A 47 -4.70 -16.34 21.36
N VAL A 48 -4.37 -15.07 21.08
CA VAL A 48 -4.67 -13.97 22.01
C VAL A 48 -6.18 -13.85 22.24
N SER A 49 -6.99 -13.85 21.18
CA SER A 49 -8.43 -13.62 21.30
C SER A 49 -9.17 -14.81 21.94
N GLU A 50 -8.85 -16.03 21.55
CA GLU A 50 -9.60 -17.22 22.00
C GLU A 50 -9.04 -17.86 23.27
N GLN A 51 -7.72 -17.76 23.51
CA GLN A 51 -7.08 -18.37 24.68
C GLN A 51 -6.75 -17.35 25.78
N GLY A 52 -6.94 -16.05 25.51
CA GLY A 52 -6.68 -14.97 26.48
C GLY A 52 -5.21 -14.85 26.90
N LEU A 53 -4.28 -15.46 26.15
CA LEU A 53 -2.86 -15.44 26.47
C LEU A 53 -2.23 -14.10 26.06
N PRO A 54 -1.22 -13.60 26.79
CA PRO A 54 -0.47 -12.42 26.37
C PRO A 54 0.17 -12.63 25.00
N PHE A 55 0.12 -11.61 24.13
CA PHE A 55 0.65 -11.69 22.76
C PHE A 55 2.09 -12.23 22.70
N ARG A 56 2.96 -11.84 23.64
CA ARG A 56 4.34 -12.35 23.72
C ARG A 56 4.40 -13.88 23.77
N LYS A 57 3.52 -14.51 24.56
CA LYS A 57 3.46 -15.97 24.69
C LYS A 57 2.90 -16.61 23.41
N CYS A 58 1.85 -16.04 22.83
CA CYS A 58 1.30 -16.50 21.56
C CYS A 58 2.35 -16.43 20.44
N HIS A 59 3.10 -15.33 20.36
CA HIS A 59 4.17 -15.15 19.39
C HIS A 59 5.30 -16.16 19.57
N GLU A 60 5.67 -16.48 20.81
CA GLU A 60 6.68 -17.52 21.11
C GLU A 60 6.22 -18.91 20.65
N ILE A 61 4.98 -19.30 20.98
CA ILE A 61 4.40 -20.58 20.56
C ILE A 61 4.36 -20.70 19.04
N VAL A 62 3.85 -19.66 18.34
CA VAL A 62 3.83 -19.65 16.88
C VAL A 62 5.24 -19.69 16.29
N GLY A 63 6.20 -19.00 16.91
CA GLY A 63 7.61 -19.06 16.53
C GLY A 63 8.20 -20.47 16.62
N ASN A 64 7.87 -21.22 17.67
CA ASN A 64 8.29 -22.62 17.83
C ASN A 64 7.72 -23.51 16.72
N ILE A 65 6.44 -23.34 16.40
CA ILE A 65 5.75 -24.09 15.33
C ILE A 65 6.41 -23.80 13.98
N VAL A 66 6.58 -22.52 13.65
CA VAL A 66 7.27 -22.08 12.42
C VAL A 66 8.68 -22.66 12.36
N GLY A 67 9.43 -22.61 13.46
CA GLY A 67 10.79 -23.17 13.54
C GLY A 67 10.81 -24.69 13.35
N GLY A 68 9.83 -25.42 13.87
CA GLY A 68 9.66 -26.85 13.69
C GLY A 68 9.40 -27.23 12.23
N LEU A 69 8.42 -26.57 11.61
CA LEU A 69 8.08 -26.78 10.19
C LEU A 69 9.24 -26.40 9.26
N ALA A 70 9.88 -25.26 9.51
CA ALA A 70 11.00 -24.79 8.68
C ALA A 70 12.20 -25.75 8.70
N LYS A 71 12.50 -26.40 9.84
CA LYS A 71 13.55 -27.44 9.93
C LYS A 71 13.24 -28.65 9.05
N GLN A 72 11.97 -28.96 8.86
CA GLN A 72 11.48 -30.04 7.99
C GLN A 72 11.30 -29.59 6.53
N ARG A 73 11.57 -28.30 6.23
CA ARG A 73 11.31 -27.65 4.93
C ARG A 73 9.83 -27.63 4.55
N GLU A 74 8.96 -27.64 5.55
CA GLU A 74 7.51 -27.56 5.42
C GLU A 74 6.99 -26.16 5.74
N THR A 75 5.73 -25.91 5.41
CA THR A 75 4.98 -24.71 5.79
C THR A 75 3.75 -25.09 6.61
N PHE A 76 2.90 -24.12 6.95
CA PHE A 76 1.60 -24.41 7.55
C PHE A 76 0.71 -25.35 6.71
N GLY A 77 1.03 -25.56 5.42
CA GLY A 77 0.35 -26.52 4.57
C GLY A 77 0.52 -27.98 4.99
N ALA A 78 1.52 -28.30 5.82
CA ALA A 78 1.68 -29.58 6.50
C ALA A 78 0.71 -29.65 7.70
N TRP A 79 -0.58 -29.86 7.40
CA TRP A 79 -1.67 -29.65 8.37
C TRP A 79 -1.60 -30.56 9.58
N LYS A 80 -1.16 -31.81 9.40
CA LYS A 80 -1.08 -32.78 10.49
C LYS A 80 0.07 -32.42 11.42
N GLU A 81 1.23 -32.14 10.85
CA GLU A 81 2.44 -31.75 11.54
C GLU A 81 2.23 -30.42 12.28
N THR A 82 1.56 -29.45 11.64
CA THR A 82 1.18 -28.17 12.27
C THR A 82 0.26 -28.40 13.46
N GLN A 83 -0.74 -29.29 13.32
CA GLN A 83 -1.65 -29.64 14.40
C GLN A 83 -0.93 -30.33 15.56
N GLU A 84 -0.04 -31.29 15.28
CA GLU A 84 0.74 -32.01 16.28
C GLU A 84 1.66 -31.07 17.07
N LEU A 85 2.33 -30.13 16.38
CA LEU A 85 3.17 -29.11 17.01
C LEU A 85 2.34 -28.21 17.94
N LEU A 86 1.15 -27.77 17.50
CA LEU A 86 0.23 -27.01 18.34
C LEU A 86 -0.23 -27.80 19.58
N HIS A 87 -0.52 -29.09 19.39
CA HIS A 87 -0.93 -29.97 20.47
C HIS A 87 0.18 -30.12 21.51
N SER A 88 1.45 -30.19 21.08
CA SER A 88 2.61 -30.24 21.99
C SER A 88 2.78 -28.98 22.84
N GLU A 89 2.28 -27.85 22.35
CA GLU A 89 2.24 -26.55 23.04
C GLU A 89 0.96 -26.37 23.87
N GLY A 90 0.13 -27.42 23.98
CA GLY A 90 -1.12 -27.42 24.74
C GLY A 90 -2.29 -26.73 24.04
N ILE A 91 -2.23 -26.54 22.72
CA ILE A 91 -3.28 -25.91 21.93
C ILE A 91 -4.00 -26.97 21.10
N ASP A 92 -5.29 -27.15 21.38
CA ASP A 92 -6.14 -28.06 20.61
C ASP A 92 -6.92 -27.31 19.52
N LEU A 93 -6.49 -27.48 18.27
CA LEU A 93 -7.17 -26.95 17.09
C LEU A 93 -7.36 -28.06 16.06
N SER A 94 -8.58 -28.19 15.54
CA SER A 94 -8.87 -29.09 14.43
C SER A 94 -8.26 -28.56 13.11
N ILE A 95 -7.92 -29.47 12.19
CA ILE A 95 -7.43 -29.11 10.85
C ILE A 95 -8.37 -28.11 10.13
N PRO A 96 -9.71 -28.28 10.15
CA PRO A 96 -10.61 -27.29 9.55
C PRO A 96 -10.50 -25.88 10.18
N GLN A 97 -10.24 -25.79 11.50
CA GLN A 97 -9.99 -24.49 12.15
C GLN A 97 -8.67 -23.89 11.68
N LEU A 98 -7.60 -24.69 11.58
CA LEU A 98 -6.30 -24.23 11.08
C LEU A 98 -6.39 -23.73 9.64
N GLN A 99 -7.05 -24.49 8.77
CA GLN A 99 -7.29 -24.08 7.38
C GLN A 99 -8.09 -22.79 7.29
N ARG A 100 -8.99 -22.52 8.24
CA ARG A 100 -9.73 -21.26 8.30
C ARG A 100 -8.83 -20.09 8.76
N ILE A 101 -8.04 -20.29 9.81
CA ILE A 101 -7.21 -19.24 10.44
C ILE A 101 -6.04 -18.87 9.52
N LEU A 102 -5.37 -19.87 8.94
CA LEU A 102 -4.14 -19.71 8.17
C LEU A 102 -4.40 -19.43 6.68
N ASN A 103 -5.65 -19.21 6.28
CA ASN A 103 -6.02 -18.87 4.91
C ASN A 103 -5.63 -17.41 4.58
N PRO A 104 -4.72 -17.15 3.62
CA PRO A 104 -4.27 -15.80 3.30
C PRO A 104 -5.39 -14.87 2.82
N LYS A 105 -6.37 -15.38 2.06
CA LYS A 105 -7.51 -14.57 1.60
C LYS A 105 -8.36 -14.11 2.78
N ARG A 106 -8.57 -14.97 3.78
CA ARG A 106 -9.29 -14.59 5.01
C ARG A 106 -8.52 -13.55 5.83
N SER A 107 -7.22 -13.74 6.03
CA SER A 107 -6.37 -12.74 6.70
C SER A 107 -6.52 -11.36 6.05
N LEU A 108 -6.44 -11.31 4.72
CA LEU A 108 -6.63 -10.08 3.96
C LEU A 108 -8.01 -9.44 4.23
N HIS A 109 -9.09 -10.23 4.23
CA HIS A 109 -10.45 -9.75 4.49
C HIS A 109 -10.70 -9.31 5.94
N ASN A 110 -9.96 -9.87 6.91
CA ASN A 110 -10.09 -9.54 8.33
C ASN A 110 -9.40 -8.21 8.67
N ASN A 111 -8.39 -7.79 7.89
CA ASN A 111 -7.66 -6.54 8.07
C ASN A 111 -8.48 -5.32 7.59
N GLN A 112 -9.51 -4.99 8.37
CA GLN A 112 -10.51 -3.94 8.09
C GLN A 112 -10.24 -2.61 8.82
N SER A 113 -9.19 -2.53 9.63
CA SER A 113 -8.77 -1.25 10.23
C SER A 113 -8.44 -0.22 9.16
N SER A 114 -8.51 1.08 9.50
CA SER A 114 -8.04 2.14 8.61
C SER A 114 -6.63 1.86 8.09
N GLY A 115 -6.46 1.90 6.76
CA GLY A 115 -5.18 1.55 6.11
C GLY A 115 -4.94 0.05 5.91
N GLY A 116 -5.91 -0.80 6.26
CA GLY A 116 -5.81 -2.24 6.16
C GLY A 116 -5.88 -2.79 4.73
N THR A 117 -5.57 -4.08 4.59
CA THR A 117 -5.49 -4.76 3.28
C THR A 117 -6.84 -5.26 2.76
N SER A 118 -7.93 -5.12 3.53
CA SER A 118 -9.24 -5.60 3.08
C SER A 118 -9.69 -4.90 1.78
N PRO A 119 -10.43 -5.58 0.89
CA PRO A 119 -10.84 -4.96 -0.37
C PRO A 119 -11.72 -3.73 -0.18
N THR A 120 -12.48 -3.69 0.92
CA THR A 120 -13.29 -2.53 1.31
C THR A 120 -12.40 -1.33 1.62
N GLU A 121 -11.38 -1.51 2.48
CA GLU A 121 -10.47 -0.43 2.85
C GLU A 121 -9.59 0.03 1.69
N VAL A 122 -9.09 -0.90 0.88
CA VAL A 122 -8.30 -0.56 -0.31
C VAL A 122 -9.12 0.25 -1.31
N LYS A 123 -10.39 -0.10 -1.53
CA LYS A 123 -11.31 0.69 -2.38
C LYS A 123 -11.58 2.07 -1.80
N ARG A 124 -11.78 2.18 -0.48
CA ARG A 124 -11.95 3.46 0.20
C ARG A 124 -10.73 4.36 -0.01
N MET A 125 -9.53 3.85 0.25
CA MET A 125 -8.28 4.60 0.05
C MET A 125 -8.04 4.99 -1.41
N ALA A 126 -8.37 4.12 -2.36
CA ALA A 126 -8.27 4.44 -3.79
C ALA A 126 -9.14 5.65 -4.14
N GLY A 127 -10.40 5.68 -3.67
CA GLY A 127 -11.28 6.83 -3.87
C GLY A 127 -10.78 8.11 -3.21
N GLU A 128 -10.14 8.01 -2.02
CA GLU A 128 -9.50 9.17 -1.37
C GLU A 128 -8.32 9.71 -2.18
N PHE A 129 -7.53 8.82 -2.80
CA PHE A 129 -6.44 9.24 -3.67
C PHE A 129 -6.96 9.88 -4.96
N GLU A 130 -8.03 9.35 -5.56
CA GLU A 130 -8.69 9.96 -6.72
C GLU A 130 -9.16 11.39 -6.42
N ALA A 131 -9.89 11.58 -5.30
CA ALA A 131 -10.34 12.91 -4.89
C ALA A 131 -9.18 13.88 -4.64
N LYS A 132 -8.07 13.38 -4.07
CA LYS A 132 -6.86 14.19 -3.86
C LYS A 132 -6.15 14.55 -5.16
N LEU A 133 -6.17 13.67 -6.16
CA LEU A 133 -5.64 13.98 -7.49
C LEU A 133 -6.45 15.10 -8.15
N ASP A 134 -7.78 15.06 -8.05
CA ASP A 134 -8.65 16.12 -8.56
C ASP A 134 -8.37 17.46 -7.87
N GLU A 135 -8.16 17.46 -6.56
CA GLU A 135 -7.78 18.68 -5.82
C GLU A 135 -6.45 19.26 -6.33
N ILE A 136 -5.44 18.41 -6.50
CA ILE A 136 -4.11 18.83 -6.98
C ILE A 136 -4.22 19.37 -8.40
N ASP A 137 -4.99 18.74 -9.28
CA ASP A 137 -5.17 19.18 -10.66
C ASP A 137 -5.82 20.57 -10.74
N ASN A 138 -6.86 20.80 -9.94
CA ASN A 138 -7.50 22.12 -9.81
C ASN A 138 -6.51 23.18 -9.30
N GLN A 139 -5.68 22.85 -8.32
CA GLN A 139 -4.64 23.75 -7.82
C GLN A 139 -3.59 24.08 -8.90
N ILE A 140 -3.19 23.10 -9.70
CA ILE A 140 -2.25 23.30 -10.82
C ILE A 140 -2.87 24.23 -11.85
N HIS A 141 -4.11 23.97 -12.28
CA HIS A 141 -4.82 24.80 -13.25
C HIS A 141 -4.93 26.26 -12.78
N SER A 142 -5.38 26.49 -11.55
CA SER A 142 -5.50 27.83 -10.99
C SER A 142 -4.15 28.58 -10.96
N ARG A 143 -3.06 27.89 -10.60
CA ARG A 143 -1.71 28.48 -10.59
C ARG A 143 -1.22 28.82 -11.99
N GLN A 144 -1.48 27.96 -12.98
CA GLN A 144 -1.12 28.22 -14.37
C GLN A 144 -1.82 29.47 -14.92
N GLU A 145 -3.12 29.64 -14.63
CA GLU A 145 -3.88 30.82 -15.03
C GLU A 145 -3.31 32.10 -14.40
N GLN A 146 -2.99 32.06 -13.10
CA GLN A 146 -2.39 33.21 -12.40
C GLN A 146 -1.03 33.60 -13.00
N ILE A 147 -0.17 32.62 -13.30
CA ILE A 147 1.13 32.85 -13.91
C ILE A 147 0.96 33.45 -15.31
N ASN A 148 0.06 32.89 -16.12
CA ASN A 148 -0.21 33.38 -17.47
C ASN A 148 -0.78 34.80 -17.45
N ALA A 149 -1.71 35.10 -16.54
CA ALA A 149 -2.26 36.44 -16.38
C ALA A 149 -1.19 37.46 -15.99
N ALA A 150 -0.32 37.10 -15.02
CA ALA A 150 0.81 37.94 -14.61
C ALA A 150 1.80 38.17 -15.77
N TYR A 151 2.13 37.12 -16.52
CA TYR A 151 3.00 37.21 -17.69
C TYR A 151 2.44 38.17 -18.75
N GLN A 152 1.17 38.00 -19.12
CA GLN A 152 0.50 38.87 -20.11
C GLN A 152 0.42 40.31 -19.64
N LYS A 153 0.18 40.54 -18.34
CA LYS A 153 0.19 41.87 -17.75
C LYS A 153 1.57 42.52 -17.85
N THR A 154 2.64 41.80 -17.49
CA THR A 154 4.01 42.29 -17.61
C THR A 154 4.34 42.63 -19.06
N LEU A 155 3.99 41.75 -20.01
CA LEU A 155 4.24 41.99 -21.44
C LEU A 155 3.57 43.29 -21.93
N ARG A 156 2.29 43.50 -21.60
CA ARG A 156 1.58 44.74 -21.95
C ARG A 156 2.23 45.98 -21.36
N ILE A 157 2.71 45.91 -20.10
CA ILE A 157 3.41 47.03 -19.46
C ILE A 157 4.72 47.31 -20.21
N THR A 158 5.49 46.28 -20.55
CA THR A 158 6.73 46.42 -21.30
C THR A 158 6.49 47.04 -22.68
N GLU A 159 5.47 46.58 -23.42
CA GLU A 159 5.08 47.15 -24.72
C GLU A 159 4.72 48.63 -24.59
N GLN A 160 3.91 49.01 -23.60
CA GLN A 160 3.54 50.40 -23.37
C GLN A 160 4.74 51.31 -23.09
N VAL A 161 5.75 50.81 -22.36
CA VAL A 161 6.98 51.55 -22.09
C VAL A 161 7.85 51.67 -23.34
N LEU A 162 7.97 50.59 -24.14
CA LEU A 162 8.69 50.60 -25.40
C LEU A 162 8.06 51.58 -26.42
N ASP A 163 6.74 51.71 -26.41
CA ASP A 163 5.99 52.69 -27.22
C ASP A 163 6.09 54.14 -26.68
N GLY A 164 6.93 54.38 -25.66
CA GLY A 164 7.26 55.72 -25.17
C GLY A 164 6.38 56.25 -24.04
N LYS A 165 5.49 55.43 -23.45
CA LYS A 165 4.79 55.84 -22.22
C LYS A 165 5.77 55.83 -21.04
N THR A 166 5.75 56.88 -20.22
CA THR A 166 6.52 56.91 -18.98
C THR A 166 5.98 55.88 -17.99
N ILE A 167 6.84 55.31 -17.15
CA ILE A 167 6.44 54.30 -16.14
C ILE A 167 5.33 54.84 -15.21
N ALA A 168 5.33 56.14 -14.90
CA ALA A 168 4.28 56.79 -14.11
C ALA A 168 2.91 56.87 -14.82
N ALA A 169 2.88 56.76 -16.15
CA ALA A 169 1.66 56.77 -16.96
C ALA A 169 1.09 55.37 -17.24
N VAL A 170 1.81 54.31 -16.88
CA VAL A 170 1.35 52.92 -17.03
C VAL A 170 0.60 52.49 -15.76
N ARG A 171 -0.66 52.09 -15.91
CA ARG A 171 -1.46 51.56 -14.79
C ARG A 171 -1.12 50.09 -14.56
N PHE A 172 -0.64 49.79 -13.35
CA PHE A 172 -0.50 48.44 -12.82
C PHE A 172 -1.85 47.84 -12.45
#